data_AF-A0A2G6FRU9-F1
#
_entry.id   AF-A0A2G6FRU9-F1
#
_cell.length_a   1.000
_cell.length_b   1.000
_cell.length_c   1.000
_cell.angle_alpha   90.00
_cell.angle_beta   90.00
_cell.angle_gamma   90.00
#
_symmetry.space_group_name_H-M   'P 1'
#
loop_
_entity.id
_entity.type
_entity.pdbx_description
1 polymer ?
#
loop_
_entity_poly.entity_id
_entity_poly.type
_entity_poly.pdbx_seq_one_letter_code
_entity_poly.pdbx_strand_id
1 'polypeptide(L)'
;MKVLRLLLVHAVKDIYRYKSFLVLILLVMLIDRIGSHYSPKLSAVIERPRIWARMADVSEYLYGELPGQLGRLFSHYELFVILGGGFCLKTLLSLWPSSDMRRMHREERTGFGLIGSLLQLRWKQVGWDLVAVLLVCAISLLVLLVSYACGLAIHKGGNPQYSGFVVIACAAALWPLLMAGFSYSSKIAVISAGSFVAKTRVFLLLFTRWAIFFPSWLFYGFRIYLELFVIAIVPLFLNEYISNWGVRILLVSSIVCPVYSLLKMVSFKVFLYLFRQEPLVREEYRNYYQAEGL
;
A
#
# COMPACT_ATOMS: atom_id res chain seq x y z
N MET A 1 -14.19 10.06 -21.04
CA MET A 1 -13.16 11.13 -21.15
C MET A 1 -12.89 11.89 -19.84
N LYS A 2 -13.89 12.24 -19.00
CA LYS A 2 -13.65 12.99 -17.73
C LYS A 2 -12.71 12.27 -16.74
N VAL A 3 -12.85 10.96 -16.56
CA VAL A 3 -12.00 10.15 -15.64
C VAL A 3 -10.55 10.10 -16.10
N LEU A 4 -10.29 9.83 -17.39
CA LEU A 4 -8.92 9.80 -17.91
C LEU A 4 -8.22 11.16 -17.79
N ARG A 5 -8.96 12.25 -18.03
CA ARG A 5 -8.45 13.61 -17.84
C ARG A 5 -8.09 13.86 -16.38
N LEU A 6 -8.98 13.50 -15.43
CA LEU A 6 -8.72 13.59 -13.99
C LEU A 6 -7.48 12.79 -13.57
N LEU A 7 -7.35 11.55 -14.05
CA LEU A 7 -6.28 10.66 -13.64
C LEU A 7 -4.93 11.00 -14.27
N LEU A 8 -4.87 11.51 -15.50
CA LEU A 8 -3.60 11.81 -16.16
C LEU A 8 -3.27 13.30 -16.12
N VAL A 9 -4.16 14.15 -16.62
CA VAL A 9 -3.87 15.58 -16.80
C VAL A 9 -3.82 16.33 -15.46
N HIS A 10 -4.80 16.10 -14.58
CA HIS A 10 -4.82 16.76 -13.27
C HIS A 10 -3.75 16.17 -12.34
N ALA A 11 -3.49 14.86 -12.41
CA ALA A 11 -2.43 14.25 -11.60
C ALA A 11 -1.04 14.78 -11.97
N VAL A 12 -0.74 14.94 -13.26
CA VAL A 12 0.54 15.51 -13.72
C VAL A 12 0.66 16.98 -13.31
N LYS A 13 -0.41 17.78 -13.44
CA LYS A 13 -0.43 19.18 -13.01
C LYS A 13 -0.15 19.31 -11.50
N ASP A 14 -0.74 18.44 -10.69
CA ASP A 14 -0.63 18.49 -9.23
C ASP A 14 0.69 17.90 -8.70
N ILE A 15 1.37 17.06 -9.48
CA ILE A 15 2.68 16.50 -9.13
C ILE A 15 3.73 17.58 -8.87
N TYR A 16 3.76 18.65 -9.67
CA TYR A 16 4.73 19.74 -9.50
C TYR A 16 4.55 20.49 -8.16
N ARG A 17 3.36 20.42 -7.56
CA ARG A 17 3.05 20.98 -6.23
C ARG A 17 3.37 19.97 -5.11
N TYR A 18 3.52 18.69 -5.42
CA TYR A 18 3.67 17.60 -4.47
C TYR A 18 5.14 17.28 -4.09
N LYS A 19 5.85 18.30 -3.59
CA LYS A 19 7.28 18.23 -3.23
C LYS A 19 7.59 17.30 -2.05
N SER A 20 6.60 17.01 -1.19
CA SER A 20 6.79 16.22 0.03
C SER A 20 7.17 14.76 -0.22
N PHE A 21 6.70 14.24 -1.35
CA PHE A 21 6.88 12.85 -1.70
C PHE A 21 8.26 12.54 -2.27
N LEU A 22 8.88 13.50 -2.98
CA LEU A 22 10.26 13.39 -3.44
C LEU A 22 11.23 13.25 -2.25
N VAL A 23 11.02 14.06 -1.21
CA VAL A 23 11.82 13.99 0.03
C VAL A 23 11.59 12.66 0.75
N LEU A 24 10.36 12.17 0.76
CA LEU A 24 10.00 10.91 1.39
C LEU A 24 10.67 9.71 0.72
N ILE A 25 10.66 9.62 -0.61
CA ILE A 25 11.29 8.49 -1.32
C ILE A 25 12.81 8.52 -1.11
N LEU A 26 13.41 9.72 -1.13
CA LEU A 26 14.84 9.87 -0.86
C LEU A 26 15.18 9.39 0.55
N LEU A 27 14.31 9.67 1.53
CA LEU A 27 14.43 9.19 2.90
C LEU A 27 14.25 7.66 3.02
N VAL A 28 13.29 7.07 2.29
CA VAL A 28 13.09 5.61 2.22
C VAL A 28 14.28 4.91 1.57
N MET A 29 14.83 5.46 0.48
CA MET A 29 16.03 4.92 -0.15
C MET A 29 17.25 4.99 0.77
N LEU A 30 17.38 6.06 1.57
CA LEU A 30 18.40 6.17 2.61
C LEU A 30 18.21 5.12 3.72
N ILE A 31 16.98 4.91 4.20
CA ILE A 31 16.67 3.93 5.24
C ILE A 31 16.91 2.50 4.74
N ASP A 32 16.45 2.15 3.54
CA ASP A 32 16.68 0.85 2.91
C ASP A 32 18.19 0.57 2.74
N ARG A 33 18.97 1.61 2.42
CA ARG A 33 20.41 1.46 2.25
C ARG A 33 21.18 1.34 3.56
N ILE A 34 20.81 2.10 4.58
CA ILE A 34 21.35 1.93 5.94
C ILE A 34 21.00 0.51 6.43
N GLY A 35 19.75 0.09 6.26
CA GLY A 35 19.30 -1.26 6.62
C GLY A 35 20.11 -2.37 5.93
N SER A 36 20.35 -2.26 4.63
CA SER A 36 21.15 -3.25 3.87
C SER A 36 22.65 -3.21 4.19
N HIS A 37 23.20 -2.07 4.61
CA HIS A 37 24.60 -1.97 5.03
C HIS A 37 24.84 -2.57 6.43
N TYR A 38 23.89 -2.40 7.35
CA TYR A 38 24.00 -2.91 8.72
C TYR A 38 23.42 -4.32 8.93
N SER A 39 22.65 -4.84 7.97
CA SER A 39 22.01 -6.15 8.10
C SER A 39 22.25 -7.10 6.91
N PRO A 40 23.49 -7.59 6.72
CA PRO A 40 23.74 -8.82 5.94
C PRO A 40 23.03 -10.04 6.56
N LYS A 41 22.65 -9.96 7.85
CA LYS A 41 22.11 -11.08 8.64
C LYS A 41 20.60 -11.34 8.43
N LEU A 42 19.76 -10.33 8.17
CA LEU A 42 18.32 -10.58 7.91
C LEU A 42 18.08 -11.38 6.62
N SER A 43 18.90 -11.19 5.59
CA SER A 43 18.77 -11.92 4.32
C SER A 43 19.11 -13.40 4.42
N ALA A 44 19.72 -13.84 5.53
CA ALA A 44 20.09 -15.23 5.77
C ALA A 44 19.02 -16.04 6.53
N VAL A 45 18.00 -15.37 7.10
CA VAL A 45 16.97 -16.02 7.94
C VAL A 45 15.77 -16.49 7.10
N ILE A 46 15.60 -15.97 5.88
CA ILE A 46 14.52 -16.37 4.98
C ILE A 46 15.12 -17.28 3.90
N GLU A 47 14.96 -18.59 4.06
CA GLU A 47 15.17 -19.52 2.95
C GLU A 47 14.30 -19.06 1.78
N ARG A 48 14.94 -18.71 0.66
CA ARG A 48 14.20 -18.32 -0.54
C ARG A 48 13.59 -19.60 -1.09
N PRO A 49 12.25 -19.75 -1.09
CA PRO A 49 11.64 -20.90 -1.71
C PRO A 49 12.09 -20.93 -3.17
N ARG A 50 12.47 -22.13 -3.66
CA ARG A 50 12.75 -22.33 -5.07
C ARG A 50 11.46 -22.01 -5.82
N ILE A 51 11.40 -20.82 -6.42
CA ILE A 51 10.22 -20.28 -7.13
C ILE A 51 9.80 -21.20 -8.31
N TRP A 52 10.67 -22.15 -8.65
CA TRP A 52 10.50 -23.18 -9.67
C TRP A 52 10.04 -24.54 -9.13
N ALA A 53 9.62 -24.63 -7.87
CA ALA A 53 9.10 -25.86 -7.28
C ALA A 53 7.74 -26.25 -7.90
N ARG A 54 7.46 -27.55 -7.99
CA ARG A 54 6.16 -28.03 -8.51
C ARG A 54 5.06 -27.58 -7.54
N MET A 55 3.84 -27.34 -8.03
CA MET A 55 2.70 -26.96 -7.17
C MET A 55 2.40 -27.99 -6.06
N ALA A 56 2.82 -29.25 -6.25
CA ALA A 56 2.81 -30.28 -5.22
C ALA A 56 3.74 -29.92 -4.03
N ASP A 57 4.98 -29.53 -4.31
CA ASP A 57 5.98 -29.12 -3.31
C ASP A 57 5.50 -27.88 -2.52
N VAL A 58 4.85 -26.95 -3.21
CA VAL A 58 4.23 -25.77 -2.60
C VAL A 58 3.12 -26.17 -1.62
N SER A 59 2.33 -27.18 -1.98
CA SER A 59 1.24 -27.66 -1.14
C SER A 59 1.75 -28.41 0.08
N GLU A 60 2.79 -29.22 -0.08
CA GLU A 60 3.47 -29.91 1.02
C GLU A 60 4.05 -28.90 2.02
N TYR A 61 4.70 -27.85 1.55
CA TYR A 61 5.15 -26.75 2.40
C TYR A 61 3.98 -26.05 3.13
N LEU A 62 2.93 -25.65 2.39
CA LEU A 62 1.78 -24.91 2.95
C LEU A 62 1.07 -25.68 4.07
N TYR A 63 0.88 -26.99 3.92
CA TYR A 63 0.10 -27.79 4.87
C TYR A 63 0.97 -28.53 5.90
N GLY A 64 2.20 -28.88 5.57
CA GLY A 64 3.12 -29.59 6.45
C GLY A 64 3.98 -28.67 7.31
N GLU A 65 4.71 -27.74 6.68
CA GLU A 65 5.77 -26.98 7.36
C GLU A 65 5.31 -25.61 7.86
N LEU A 66 4.54 -24.88 7.04
CA LEU A 66 4.17 -23.50 7.30
C LEU A 66 3.47 -23.28 8.65
N PRO A 67 2.51 -24.12 9.11
CA PRO A 67 1.87 -23.92 10.41
C PRO A 67 2.86 -23.95 11.57
N GLY A 68 3.82 -24.89 11.54
CA GLY A 68 4.87 -25.00 12.56
C GLY A 68 5.87 -23.84 12.48
N GLN A 69 6.18 -23.34 11.28
CA GLN A 69 7.00 -22.14 11.10
C GLN A 69 6.31 -20.88 11.64
N LEU A 70 5.01 -20.68 11.35
CA LEU A 70 4.23 -19.56 11.87
C LEU A 70 4.11 -19.60 13.39
N GLY A 71 3.85 -20.77 13.97
CA GLY A 71 3.79 -20.93 15.44
C GLY A 71 5.09 -20.52 16.12
N ARG A 72 6.24 -20.92 15.55
CA ARG A 72 7.56 -20.47 16.02
C ARG A 72 7.73 -18.97 15.83
N LEU A 73 7.35 -18.43 14.67
CA LEU A 73 7.49 -17.00 14.39
C LEU A 73 6.71 -16.12 15.39
N PHE A 74 5.49 -16.51 15.76
CA PHE A 74 4.68 -15.80 16.76
C PHE A 74 5.24 -15.85 18.18
N SER A 75 6.14 -16.80 18.47
CA SER A 75 6.83 -16.87 19.77
C SER A 75 7.99 -15.88 19.91
N HIS A 76 8.43 -15.27 18.81
CA HIS A 76 9.52 -14.29 18.79
C HIS A 76 8.99 -12.87 18.97
N TYR A 77 9.42 -12.17 20.02
CA TYR A 77 8.99 -10.79 20.28
C TYR A 77 9.47 -9.82 19.19
N GLU A 78 10.58 -10.15 18.53
CA GLU A 78 11.20 -9.40 17.44
C GLU A 78 10.23 -9.21 16.27
N LEU A 79 9.35 -10.19 16.02
CA LEU A 79 8.28 -10.06 15.02
C LEU A 79 7.42 -8.84 15.31
N PHE A 80 6.99 -8.67 16.56
CA PHE A 80 6.11 -7.56 16.96
C PHE A 80 6.83 -6.22 16.89
N VAL A 81 8.14 -6.18 17.19
CA VAL A 81 8.97 -4.99 17.00
C VAL A 81 9.06 -4.62 15.52
N ILE A 82 9.28 -5.59 14.63
CA ILE A 82 9.34 -5.37 13.18
C ILE A 82 7.98 -4.90 12.66
N LEU A 83 6.87 -5.53 13.08
CA LEU A 83 5.53 -5.15 12.69
C LEU A 83 5.16 -3.74 13.19
N GLY A 84 5.51 -3.42 14.45
CA GLY A 84 5.30 -2.10 15.03
C GLY A 84 6.12 -1.02 14.31
N GLY A 85 7.41 -1.30 14.05
CA GLY A 85 8.29 -0.43 13.27
C GLY A 85 7.79 -0.24 11.84
N GLY A 86 7.34 -1.32 11.19
CA GLY A 86 6.73 -1.31 9.87
C GLY A 86 5.44 -0.50 9.81
N PHE A 87 4.60 -0.58 10.86
CA PHE A 87 3.41 0.25 10.98
C PHE A 87 3.76 1.74 11.16
N CYS A 88 4.74 2.07 12.01
CA CYS A 88 5.23 3.43 12.19
C CYS A 88 5.79 4.00 10.87
N LEU A 89 6.58 3.20 10.16
CA LEU A 89 7.08 3.57 8.85
C LEU A 89 5.93 3.76 7.85
N LYS A 90 4.99 2.82 7.74
CA LYS A 90 3.79 2.99 6.91
C LYS A 90 3.03 4.25 7.26
N THR A 91 2.84 4.54 8.53
CA THR A 91 2.16 5.75 9.02
C THR A 91 2.88 6.99 8.51
N LEU A 92 4.20 7.07 8.69
CA LEU A 92 5.01 8.16 8.16
C LEU A 92 4.92 8.26 6.63
N LEU A 93 5.00 7.13 5.91
CA LEU A 93 5.01 7.12 4.44
C LEU A 93 3.63 7.30 3.80
N SER A 94 2.55 7.12 4.55
CA SER A 94 1.18 7.15 4.03
C SER A 94 0.35 8.32 4.56
N LEU A 95 0.38 8.58 5.87
CA LEU A 95 -0.38 9.66 6.49
C LEU A 95 0.24 11.02 6.20
N TRP A 96 1.57 11.14 6.24
CA TRP A 96 2.22 12.42 5.98
C TRP A 96 1.95 12.93 4.54
N PRO A 97 2.13 12.12 3.48
CA PRO A 97 1.82 12.59 2.14
C PRO A 97 0.31 12.77 1.92
N SER A 98 -0.53 11.96 2.57
CA SER A 98 -2.00 12.16 2.53
C SER A 98 -2.42 13.48 3.18
N SER A 99 -1.77 13.87 4.28
CA SER A 99 -1.95 15.16 4.96
C SER A 99 -1.54 16.32 4.05
N ASP A 100 -0.39 16.22 3.39
CA ASP A 100 0.06 17.24 2.42
C ASP A 100 -0.89 17.34 1.22
N MET A 101 -1.33 16.22 0.63
CA MET A 101 -2.30 16.22 -0.46
C MET A 101 -3.61 16.90 -0.04
N ARG A 102 -4.12 16.57 1.16
CA ARG A 102 -5.33 17.19 1.68
C ARG A 102 -5.20 18.70 1.77
N ARG A 103 -4.13 19.20 2.39
CA ARG A 103 -3.89 20.64 2.55
C ARG A 103 -3.71 21.34 1.21
N MET A 104 -3.04 20.69 0.25
CA MET A 104 -2.89 21.21 -1.10
C MET A 104 -4.24 21.40 -1.79
N HIS A 105 -5.18 20.45 -1.65
CA HIS A 105 -6.51 20.54 -2.26
C HIS A 105 -7.48 21.49 -1.52
N ARG A 106 -7.12 21.92 -0.30
CA ARG A 106 -7.87 22.91 0.48
C ARG A 106 -7.23 24.30 0.46
N GLU A 107 -6.15 24.47 -0.31
CA GLU A 107 -5.36 25.71 -0.36
C GLU A 107 -4.79 26.16 1.02
N GLU A 108 -4.70 25.24 1.99
CA GLU A 108 -4.19 25.48 3.34
C GLU A 108 -2.65 25.43 3.41
N ARG A 109 -1.99 25.53 2.26
CA ARG A 109 -0.54 25.39 2.14
C ARG A 109 0.10 26.75 1.94
N THR A 110 0.85 27.19 2.94
CA THR A 110 1.73 28.35 2.86
C THR A 110 3.19 27.86 2.72
N GLY A 111 3.89 28.32 1.67
CA GLY A 111 5.34 28.08 1.47
C GLY A 111 5.79 26.60 1.37
N PHE A 112 7.01 26.31 1.87
CA PHE A 112 7.59 24.96 2.01
C PHE A 112 6.90 24.19 3.18
N GLY A 113 5.60 23.96 3.06
CA GLY A 113 4.72 23.33 4.08
C GLY A 113 4.96 21.83 4.36
N LEU A 114 6.15 21.32 4.07
CA LEU A 114 6.54 19.91 4.11
C LEU A 114 6.61 19.38 5.55
N ILE A 115 7.31 20.10 6.43
CA ILE A 115 7.39 19.76 7.86
C ILE A 115 6.08 20.10 8.58
N GLY A 116 5.42 21.18 8.15
CA GLY A 116 4.15 21.61 8.73
C GLY A 116 3.01 20.60 8.55
N SER A 117 3.02 19.78 7.49
CA SER A 117 2.01 18.73 7.30
C SER A 117 2.25 17.50 8.19
N LEU A 118 3.50 17.22 8.56
CA LEU A 118 3.87 16.20 9.53
C LEU A 118 3.46 16.64 10.95
N LEU A 119 3.80 17.88 11.33
CA LEU A 119 3.49 18.44 12.65
C LEU A 119 1.98 18.59 12.93
N GLN A 120 1.16 18.64 11.88
CA GLN A 120 -0.29 18.72 12.01
C GLN A 120 -0.99 17.37 12.15
N LEU A 121 -0.28 16.25 12.02
CA LEU A 121 -0.85 14.93 12.26
C LEU A 121 -1.22 14.77 13.72
N ARG A 122 -2.50 14.50 13.98
CA ARG A 122 -3.01 14.29 15.34
C ARG A 122 -2.99 12.80 15.67
N TRP A 123 -2.70 12.45 16.93
CA TRP A 123 -2.74 11.06 17.41
C TRP A 123 -4.07 10.35 17.14
N LYS A 124 -5.20 11.09 17.14
CA LYS A 124 -6.51 10.53 16.76
C LYS A 124 -6.54 9.99 15.32
N GLN A 125 -5.80 10.61 14.40
CA GLN A 125 -5.71 10.18 13.00
C GLN A 125 -4.83 8.93 12.88
N VAL A 126 -3.71 8.89 13.61
CA VAL A 126 -2.83 7.71 13.69
C VAL A 126 -3.56 6.51 14.29
N GLY A 127 -4.27 6.71 15.42
CA GLY A 127 -5.05 5.66 16.05
C GLY A 127 -6.19 5.15 15.17
N TRP A 128 -6.87 6.03 14.43
CA TRP A 128 -7.88 5.59 13.46
C TRP A 128 -7.26 4.80 12.29
N ASP A 129 -6.11 5.25 11.75
CA ASP A 129 -5.40 4.53 10.68
C ASP A 129 -4.94 3.13 11.13
N LEU A 130 -4.48 3.00 12.37
CA LEU A 130 -4.15 1.71 12.98
C LEU A 130 -5.35 0.77 12.98
N VAL A 131 -6.51 1.22 13.47
CA VAL A 131 -7.74 0.41 13.51
C VAL A 131 -8.18 0.00 12.10
N ALA A 132 -8.11 0.91 11.13
CA ALA A 132 -8.45 0.60 9.74
C ALA A 132 -7.49 -0.42 9.11
N VAL A 133 -6.18 -0.33 9.38
CA VAL A 133 -5.18 -1.30 8.94
C VAL A 133 -5.43 -2.66 9.60
N LEU A 134 -5.67 -2.71 10.91
CA LEU A 134 -5.96 -3.96 11.62
C LEU A 134 -7.24 -4.62 11.09
N LEU A 135 -8.26 -3.83 10.77
CA LEU A 135 -9.50 -4.34 10.18
C LEU A 135 -9.26 -4.98 8.81
N VAL A 136 -8.47 -4.34 7.94
CA VAL A 136 -8.06 -4.89 6.65
C VAL A 136 -7.31 -6.21 6.83
N CYS A 137 -6.33 -6.24 7.73
CA CYS A 137 -5.56 -7.43 8.04
C CYS A 137 -6.45 -8.56 8.58
N ALA A 138 -7.40 -8.26 9.47
CA ALA A 138 -8.32 -9.24 10.04
C ALA A 138 -9.25 -9.85 8.98
N ILE A 139 -9.82 -9.01 8.09
CA ILE A 139 -10.65 -9.49 6.97
C ILE A 139 -9.83 -10.39 6.05
N SER A 140 -8.62 -9.96 5.66
CA SER A 140 -7.76 -10.75 4.79
C SER A 140 -7.31 -12.06 5.45
N LEU A 141 -6.98 -12.05 6.74
CA LEU A 141 -6.64 -13.25 7.48
C LEU A 141 -7.81 -14.24 7.50
N LEU A 142 -9.04 -13.77 7.75
CA LEU A 142 -10.23 -14.62 7.72
C LEU A 142 -10.41 -15.30 6.35
N VAL A 143 -10.28 -14.54 5.26
CA VAL A 143 -10.38 -15.09 3.91
C VAL A 143 -9.27 -16.10 3.63
N LEU A 144 -8.03 -15.83 4.06
CA LEU A 144 -6.92 -16.77 3.90
C LEU A 144 -7.10 -18.03 4.73
N LEU A 145 -7.65 -17.94 5.95
CA LEU A 145 -7.95 -19.11 6.79
C LEU A 145 -9.04 -19.98 6.16
N VAL A 146 -10.09 -19.37 5.61
CA VAL A 146 -11.13 -20.10 4.87
C VAL A 146 -10.53 -20.78 3.63
N SER A 147 -9.71 -20.05 2.86
CA SER A 147 -9.02 -20.59 1.69
C SER A 147 -8.08 -21.74 2.05
N TYR A 148 -7.34 -21.61 3.16
CA TYR A 148 -6.48 -22.64 3.71
C TYR A 148 -7.27 -23.89 4.11
N ALA A 149 -8.40 -23.73 4.80
CA ALA A 149 -9.26 -24.85 5.19
C ALA A 149 -9.81 -25.59 3.96
N CYS A 150 -10.27 -24.85 2.94
CA CYS A 150 -10.71 -25.42 1.67
C CYS A 150 -9.57 -26.17 0.96
N GLY A 151 -8.40 -25.56 0.86
CA GLY A 151 -7.23 -26.15 0.25
C GLY A 151 -6.75 -27.41 1.00
N LEU A 152 -6.78 -27.40 2.33
CA LEU A 152 -6.45 -28.57 3.16
C LEU A 152 -7.43 -29.73 2.92
N ALA A 153 -8.73 -29.44 2.76
CA ALA A 153 -9.71 -30.47 2.42
C ALA A 153 -9.41 -31.11 1.06
N ILE A 154 -9.06 -30.30 0.05
CA ILE A 154 -8.63 -30.79 -1.28
C ILE A 154 -7.34 -31.61 -1.19
N HIS A 155 -6.39 -31.17 -0.36
CA HIS A 155 -5.12 -31.86 -0.13
C HIS A 155 -5.36 -33.27 0.44
N LYS A 156 -6.17 -33.37 1.50
CA LYS A 156 -6.54 -34.65 2.11
C LYS A 156 -7.37 -35.54 1.19
N GLY A 157 -8.08 -34.96 0.22
CA GLY A 157 -8.81 -35.66 -0.83
C GLY A 157 -7.94 -36.20 -1.98
N GLY A 158 -6.61 -36.24 -1.83
CA GLY A 158 -5.68 -36.83 -2.82
C GLY A 158 -5.35 -35.95 -4.01
N ASN A 159 -5.66 -34.65 -3.95
CA ASN A 159 -5.46 -33.69 -5.05
C ASN A 159 -4.46 -32.58 -4.68
N PRO A 160 -3.20 -32.91 -4.34
CA PRO A 160 -2.24 -31.95 -3.80
C PRO A 160 -1.94 -30.81 -4.78
N GLN A 161 -1.95 -31.06 -6.09
CA GLN A 161 -1.65 -30.05 -7.12
C GLN A 161 -2.59 -28.84 -7.09
N TYR A 162 -3.87 -29.05 -6.79
CA TYR A 162 -4.89 -27.99 -6.72
C TYR A 162 -4.97 -27.34 -5.34
N SER A 163 -4.53 -28.06 -4.29
CA SER A 163 -4.66 -27.59 -2.90
C SER A 163 -3.86 -26.32 -2.62
N GLY A 164 -2.62 -26.20 -3.10
CA GLY A 164 -1.80 -24.98 -2.94
C GLY A 164 -2.29 -23.83 -3.82
N PHE A 165 -2.85 -24.14 -4.99
CA PHE A 165 -3.36 -23.13 -5.92
C PHE A 165 -4.50 -22.31 -5.30
N VAL A 166 -5.42 -22.92 -4.56
CA VAL A 166 -6.55 -22.22 -3.92
C VAL A 166 -6.06 -21.11 -2.98
N VAL A 167 -5.07 -21.43 -2.13
CA VAL A 167 -4.49 -20.48 -1.17
C VAL A 167 -3.74 -19.35 -1.88
N ILE A 168 -2.91 -19.70 -2.87
CA ILE A 168 -2.13 -18.71 -3.62
C ILE A 168 -3.03 -17.80 -4.44
N ALA A 169 -4.03 -18.35 -5.12
CA ALA A 169 -4.98 -17.57 -5.90
C ALA A 169 -5.78 -16.61 -5.01
N CYS A 170 -6.25 -17.06 -3.84
CA CYS A 170 -6.90 -16.19 -2.87
C CYS A 170 -5.95 -15.10 -2.35
N ALA A 171 -4.70 -15.43 -2.00
CA ALA A 171 -3.72 -14.45 -1.55
C ALA A 171 -3.43 -13.40 -2.63
N ALA A 172 -3.25 -13.82 -3.88
CA ALA A 172 -3.05 -12.94 -5.03
C ALA A 172 -4.28 -12.05 -5.26
N ALA A 173 -5.50 -12.58 -5.15
CA ALA A 173 -6.73 -11.82 -5.29
C ALA A 173 -6.97 -10.83 -4.15
N LEU A 174 -6.48 -11.11 -2.94
CA LEU A 174 -6.57 -10.19 -1.80
C LEU A 174 -5.55 -9.05 -1.86
N TRP A 175 -4.44 -9.23 -2.57
CA TRP A 175 -3.34 -8.28 -2.58
C TRP A 175 -3.73 -6.86 -3.05
N PRO A 176 -4.52 -6.69 -4.14
CA PRO A 176 -5.05 -5.37 -4.52
C PRO A 176 -5.94 -4.75 -3.45
N LEU A 177 -6.72 -5.57 -2.74
CA LEU A 177 -7.64 -5.11 -1.69
C LEU A 177 -6.87 -4.63 -0.45
N LEU A 178 -5.82 -5.36 -0.05
CA LEU A 178 -4.90 -4.93 1.02
C LEU A 178 -4.28 -3.57 0.70
N MET A 179 -3.75 -3.42 -0.52
CA MET A 179 -3.16 -2.17 -0.99
C MET A 179 -4.18 -1.02 -1.05
N ALA A 180 -5.40 -1.29 -1.52
CA ALA A 180 -6.50 -0.32 -1.50
C ALA A 180 -6.85 0.10 -0.07
N GLY A 181 -7.01 -0.87 0.83
CA GLY A 181 -7.32 -0.66 2.25
C GLY A 181 -6.29 0.23 2.93
N PHE A 182 -5.00 -0.11 2.85
CA PHE A 182 -3.91 0.68 3.45
C PHE A 182 -3.79 2.08 2.84
N SER A 183 -4.11 2.23 1.55
CA SER A 183 -4.04 3.50 0.86
C SER A 183 -5.24 4.40 1.17
N TYR A 184 -6.44 3.86 1.31
CA TYR A 184 -7.64 4.63 1.66
C TYR A 184 -7.71 4.92 3.16
N SER A 185 -7.18 4.05 4.01
CA SER A 185 -7.09 4.31 5.44
C SER A 185 -6.35 5.63 5.69
N SER A 186 -5.18 5.82 5.08
CA SER A 186 -4.41 7.05 5.29
C SER A 186 -5.12 8.32 4.77
N LYS A 187 -5.98 8.19 3.74
CA LYS A 187 -6.73 9.31 3.16
C LYS A 187 -7.94 9.70 4.00
N ILE A 188 -8.67 8.71 4.52
CA ILE A 188 -9.83 8.96 5.39
C ILE A 188 -9.38 9.44 6.77
N ALA A 189 -8.27 8.91 7.28
CA ALA A 189 -7.69 9.32 8.55
C ALA A 189 -7.45 10.83 8.61
N VAL A 190 -6.89 11.41 7.53
CA VAL A 190 -6.50 12.83 7.49
C VAL A 190 -7.67 13.81 7.32
N ILE A 191 -8.88 13.34 6.97
CA ILE A 191 -10.08 14.18 6.90
C ILE A 191 -10.30 14.86 8.25
N SER A 192 -10.55 16.17 8.27
CA SER A 192 -10.70 16.90 9.53
C SER A 192 -12.05 16.67 10.18
N ALA A 193 -13.09 16.56 9.37
CA ALA A 193 -14.46 16.41 9.82
C ALA A 193 -14.82 14.95 10.13
N GLY A 194 -15.91 14.80 10.89
CA GLY A 194 -16.54 13.51 11.17
C GLY A 194 -16.00 12.79 12.41
N SER A 195 -16.88 11.99 13.02
CA SER A 195 -16.54 11.13 14.14
C SER A 195 -15.72 9.92 13.69
N PHE A 196 -15.06 9.26 14.65
CA PHE A 196 -14.35 8.00 14.43
C PHE A 196 -15.25 6.97 13.71
N VAL A 197 -16.49 6.83 14.18
CA VAL A 197 -17.49 5.91 13.62
C VAL A 197 -17.87 6.30 12.19
N ALA A 198 -18.08 7.59 11.90
CA ALA A 198 -18.42 8.05 10.56
C ALA A 198 -17.32 7.69 9.55
N LYS A 199 -16.05 7.91 9.93
CA LYS A 199 -14.90 7.53 9.10
C LYS A 199 -14.83 6.02 8.89
N THR A 200 -15.06 5.22 9.93
CA THR A 200 -15.09 3.75 9.81
C THR A 200 -16.20 3.27 8.89
N ARG A 201 -17.39 3.88 8.95
CA ARG A 201 -18.50 3.57 8.02
C ARG A 201 -18.09 3.86 6.57
N VAL A 202 -17.50 5.02 6.31
CA VAL A 202 -16.98 5.36 4.97
C VAL A 202 -15.93 4.34 4.53
N PHE A 203 -14.98 3.97 5.40
CA PHE A 203 -13.95 3.00 5.08
C PHE A 203 -14.51 1.61 4.72
N LEU A 204 -15.54 1.16 5.46
CA LEU A 204 -16.19 -0.13 5.21
C LEU A 204 -16.87 -0.22 3.84
N LEU A 205 -17.19 0.91 3.20
CA LEU A 205 -17.73 0.91 1.84
C LEU A 205 -16.78 0.28 0.81
N LEU A 206 -15.47 0.24 1.10
CA LEU A 206 -14.51 -0.51 0.28
C LEU A 206 -14.89 -1.99 0.18
N PHE A 207 -15.42 -2.57 1.25
CA PHE A 207 -15.76 -4.00 1.33
C PHE A 207 -17.23 -4.27 1.05
N THR A 208 -18.12 -3.31 1.29
CA THR A 208 -19.57 -3.54 1.20
C THR A 208 -20.19 -3.01 -0.10
N ARG A 209 -19.57 -2.03 -0.77
CA ARG A 209 -20.14 -1.41 -1.97
C ARG A 209 -19.35 -1.82 -3.22
N TRP A 210 -19.97 -2.62 -4.08
CA TRP A 210 -19.38 -3.10 -5.34
C TRP A 210 -18.83 -1.98 -6.25
N ALA A 211 -19.54 -0.84 -6.31
CA ALA A 211 -19.13 0.32 -7.09
C ALA A 211 -17.81 0.97 -6.61
N ILE A 212 -17.38 0.69 -5.38
CA ILE A 212 -16.10 1.14 -4.83
C ILE A 212 -15.10 -0.03 -4.85
N PHE A 213 -15.53 -1.22 -4.41
CA PHE A 213 -14.70 -2.42 -4.36
C PHE A 213 -14.04 -2.74 -5.70
N PHE A 214 -14.82 -2.95 -6.75
CA PHE A 214 -14.29 -3.49 -8.01
C PHE A 214 -13.36 -2.51 -8.75
N PRO A 215 -13.70 -1.20 -8.89
CA PRO A 215 -12.77 -0.24 -9.46
C PRO A 215 -11.49 -0.09 -8.64
N SER A 216 -11.58 -0.15 -7.31
CA SER A 216 -10.40 -0.12 -6.43
C SER A 216 -9.53 -1.36 -6.67
N TRP A 217 -10.14 -2.53 -6.68
CA TRP A 217 -9.44 -3.79 -6.90
C TRP A 217 -8.68 -3.79 -8.24
N LEU A 218 -9.34 -3.39 -9.34
CA LEU A 218 -8.71 -3.29 -10.65
C LEU A 218 -7.57 -2.27 -10.67
N PHE A 219 -7.81 -1.07 -10.12
CA PHE A 219 -6.81 -0.01 -10.12
C PHE A 219 -5.57 -0.41 -9.31
N TYR A 220 -5.74 -0.94 -8.10
CA TYR A 220 -4.62 -1.36 -7.28
C TYR A 220 -3.93 -2.61 -7.83
N GLY A 221 -4.68 -3.53 -8.46
CA GLY A 221 -4.10 -4.66 -9.17
C GLY A 221 -3.14 -4.21 -10.27
N PHE A 222 -3.61 -3.31 -11.15
CA PHE A 222 -2.75 -2.71 -12.17
C PHE A 222 -1.56 -1.96 -11.57
N ARG A 223 -1.81 -1.18 -10.51
CA ARG A 223 -0.76 -0.43 -9.80
C ARG A 223 0.34 -1.35 -9.25
N ILE A 224 -0.02 -2.51 -8.69
CA ILE A 224 0.96 -3.48 -8.17
C ILE A 224 1.88 -3.97 -9.31
N TYR A 225 1.33 -4.32 -10.47
CA TYR A 225 2.15 -4.73 -11.61
C TYR A 225 3.09 -3.63 -12.08
N LEU A 226 2.60 -2.38 -12.14
CA LEU A 226 3.41 -1.24 -12.55
C LEU A 226 4.51 -0.93 -11.52
N GLU A 227 4.17 -0.95 -10.22
CA GLU A 227 5.15 -0.78 -9.14
C GLU A 227 6.21 -1.89 -9.16
N LEU A 228 5.80 -3.15 -9.34
CA LEU A 228 6.73 -4.28 -9.45
C LEU A 228 7.67 -4.11 -10.65
N PHE A 229 7.13 -3.71 -11.81
CA PHE A 229 7.92 -3.43 -13.00
C PHE A 229 8.96 -2.34 -12.73
N VAL A 230 8.53 -1.21 -12.17
CA VAL A 230 9.41 -0.05 -11.94
C VAL A 230 10.42 -0.29 -10.82
N ILE A 231 10.04 -0.99 -9.74
CA ILE A 231 10.89 -1.21 -8.57
C ILE A 231 11.82 -2.41 -8.76
N ALA A 232 11.44 -3.43 -9.52
CA ALA A 232 12.30 -4.59 -9.76
C ALA A 232 13.15 -4.43 -11.02
N ILE A 233 12.54 -4.14 -12.18
CA ILE A 233 13.24 -4.23 -13.47
C ILE A 233 14.20 -3.06 -13.66
N VAL A 234 13.79 -1.83 -13.31
CA VAL A 234 14.64 -0.64 -13.49
C VAL A 234 15.93 -0.74 -12.65
N PRO A 235 15.90 -1.08 -11.34
CA PRO A 235 17.13 -1.23 -10.58
C PRO A 235 17.98 -2.42 -11.04
N LEU A 236 17.39 -3.54 -11.45
CA LEU A 236 18.15 -4.68 -11.99
C LEU A 236 18.93 -4.28 -13.24
N PHE A 237 18.26 -3.63 -14.20
CA PHE A 237 18.88 -3.15 -15.43
C PHE A 237 19.99 -2.13 -15.13
N LEU A 238 19.70 -1.11 -14.30
CA LEU A 238 20.71 -0.11 -13.95
C LEU A 238 21.88 -0.69 -13.15
N ASN A 239 21.67 -1.76 -12.39
CA ASN A 239 22.74 -2.44 -11.67
C ASN A 239 23.69 -3.20 -12.61
N GLU A 240 23.18 -3.73 -13.72
CA GLU A 240 23.96 -4.45 -14.73
C GLU A 240 24.80 -3.51 -15.59
N TYR A 241 24.25 -2.37 -16.02
CA TYR A 241 24.91 -1.48 -16.98
C TYR A 241 25.65 -0.28 -16.36
N ILE A 242 25.41 0.05 -15.09
CA ILE A 242 26.00 1.23 -14.44
C ILE A 242 26.80 0.81 -13.21
N SER A 243 28.12 0.80 -13.38
CA SER A 243 29.08 0.47 -12.31
C SER A 243 29.20 1.58 -11.26
N ASN A 244 29.09 2.85 -11.67
CA ASN A 244 29.20 3.97 -10.74
C ASN A 244 27.96 4.05 -9.84
N TRP A 245 28.19 3.83 -8.56
CA TRP A 245 27.19 3.83 -7.51
C TRP A 245 26.37 5.14 -7.43
N GLY A 246 27.02 6.30 -7.47
CA GLY A 246 26.35 7.59 -7.31
C GLY A 246 25.44 7.90 -8.49
N VAL A 247 25.93 7.65 -9.71
CA VAL A 247 25.16 7.82 -10.95
C VAL A 247 23.93 6.90 -10.96
N ARG A 248 24.09 5.64 -10.53
CA ARG A 248 22.98 4.69 -10.44
C ARG A 248 21.89 5.15 -9.49
N ILE A 249 22.23 5.67 -8.30
CA ILE A 249 21.22 6.21 -7.38
C ILE A 249 20.48 7.39 -8.00
N LEU A 250 21.23 8.32 -8.60
CA LEU A 250 20.63 9.51 -9.21
C LEU A 250 19.64 9.11 -10.30
N LEU A 251 19.99 8.12 -11.13
CA LEU A 251 19.11 7.61 -12.18
C LEU A 251 17.92 6.83 -11.64
N VAL A 252 18.12 5.90 -10.69
CA VAL A 252 17.01 5.18 -10.04
C VAL A 252 16.05 6.17 -9.39
N SER A 253 16.57 7.16 -8.65
CA SER A 253 15.74 8.19 -8.01
C SER A 253 15.01 9.03 -9.05
N SER A 254 15.68 9.46 -10.11
CA SER A 254 15.07 10.29 -11.16
C SER A 254 13.99 9.56 -11.95
N ILE A 255 14.03 8.23 -12.02
CA ILE A 255 13.03 7.41 -12.73
C ILE A 255 11.93 6.94 -11.78
N VAL A 256 12.29 6.32 -10.66
CA VAL A 256 11.34 5.71 -9.73
C VAL A 256 10.55 6.78 -8.98
N CYS A 257 11.19 7.87 -8.54
CA CYS A 257 10.51 8.87 -7.72
C CYS A 257 9.33 9.54 -8.44
N PRO A 258 9.47 10.03 -9.69
CA PRO A 258 8.34 10.64 -10.40
C PRO A 258 7.21 9.67 -10.66
N VAL A 259 7.52 8.42 -11.04
CA VAL A 259 6.49 7.39 -11.30
C VAL A 259 5.73 7.06 -10.04
N TYR A 260 6.43 6.84 -8.92
CA TYR A 260 5.77 6.57 -7.65
C TYR A 260 4.93 7.77 -7.19
N SER A 261 5.40 9.00 -7.44
CA SER A 261 4.66 10.25 -7.13
C SER A 261 3.36 10.31 -7.91
N LEU A 262 3.43 9.97 -9.20
CA LEU A 262 2.28 9.90 -10.10
C LEU A 262 1.29 8.86 -9.60
N LEU A 263 1.73 7.63 -9.34
CA LEU A 263 0.84 6.57 -8.86
C LEU A 263 0.15 6.94 -7.55
N LYS A 264 0.83 7.60 -6.62
CA LYS A 264 0.21 8.09 -5.39
C LYS A 264 -0.82 9.19 -5.64
N MET A 265 -0.52 10.15 -6.51
CA MET A 265 -1.47 11.22 -6.88
C MET A 265 -2.70 10.63 -7.56
N VAL A 266 -2.51 9.75 -8.53
CA VAL A 266 -3.59 9.03 -9.23
C VAL A 266 -4.44 8.26 -8.21
N SER A 267 -3.80 7.55 -7.26
CA SER A 267 -4.51 6.83 -6.19
C SER A 267 -5.36 7.74 -5.31
N PHE A 268 -4.93 9.00 -5.09
CA PHE A 268 -5.71 10.00 -4.38
C PHE A 268 -6.89 10.51 -5.21
N LYS A 269 -6.70 10.76 -6.50
CA LYS A 269 -7.80 11.14 -7.42
C LYS A 269 -8.83 10.00 -7.57
N VAL A 270 -8.39 8.74 -7.64
CA VAL A 270 -9.28 7.57 -7.62
C VAL A 270 -10.11 7.55 -6.34
N PHE A 271 -9.48 7.77 -5.17
CA PHE A 271 -10.20 7.88 -3.91
C PHE A 271 -11.27 8.98 -3.96
N LEU A 272 -10.90 10.20 -4.34
CA LEU A 272 -11.85 11.32 -4.44
C LEU A 272 -13.00 11.02 -5.41
N TYR A 273 -12.71 10.35 -6.53
CA TYR A 273 -13.72 10.00 -7.51
C TYR A 273 -14.70 8.94 -6.97
N LEU A 274 -14.19 7.87 -6.36
CA LEU A 274 -15.02 6.76 -5.87
C LEU A 274 -15.85 7.14 -4.65
N PHE A 275 -15.32 7.99 -3.77
CA PHE A 275 -15.99 8.42 -2.55
C PHE A 275 -16.72 9.77 -2.67
N ARG A 276 -16.85 10.34 -3.88
CA ARG A 276 -17.46 11.68 -4.11
C ARG A 276 -18.88 11.85 -3.59
N GLN A 277 -19.62 10.75 -3.49
CA GLN A 277 -21.02 10.76 -3.02
C GLN A 277 -21.12 10.77 -1.48
N GLU A 278 -20.03 10.46 -0.77
CA GLU A 278 -20.03 10.39 0.68
C GLU A 278 -19.91 11.80 1.27
N PRO A 279 -20.88 12.24 2.12
CA PRO A 279 -20.92 13.62 2.63
C PRO A 279 -19.61 14.07 3.27
N LEU A 280 -19.01 13.18 4.08
CA LEU A 280 -17.77 13.43 4.80
C LEU A 280 -16.58 13.72 3.84
N VAL A 281 -16.55 13.11 2.66
CA VAL A 281 -15.53 13.36 1.64
C VAL A 281 -15.91 14.58 0.79
N ARG A 282 -17.18 14.69 0.41
CA ARG A 282 -17.68 15.77 -0.42
C ARG A 282 -17.52 17.14 0.24
N GLU A 283 -17.81 17.25 1.52
CA GLU A 283 -17.67 18.49 2.30
C GLU A 283 -16.21 18.87 2.48
N GLU A 284 -15.35 17.91 2.82
CA GLU A 284 -13.91 18.15 3.02
C GLU A 284 -13.22 18.68 1.74
N TYR A 285 -13.66 18.23 0.57
CA TYR A 285 -13.09 18.59 -0.73
C TYR A 285 -14.05 19.44 -1.60
N ARG A 286 -15.00 20.17 -0.99
CA ARG A 286 -16.03 20.93 -1.71
C ARG A 286 -15.45 21.88 -2.76
N ASN A 287 -14.44 22.68 -2.39
CA ASN A 287 -13.81 23.65 -3.28
C ASN A 287 -13.17 22.95 -4.49
N TYR A 288 -12.55 21.79 -4.26
CA TYR A 288 -11.98 20.98 -5.33
C TYR A 288 -13.04 20.47 -6.30
N TYR A 289 -14.13 19.89 -5.79
CA TYR A 289 -15.21 19.41 -6.66
C TYR A 289 -15.88 20.54 -7.46
N GLN A 290 -16.06 21.71 -6.84
CA GLN A 290 -16.60 22.90 -7.50
C GLN A 290 -15.68 23.41 -8.62
N ALA A 291 -14.37 23.53 -8.36
CA ALA A 291 -13.40 23.99 -9.34
C ALA A 291 -13.29 23.04 -10.55
N GLU A 292 -13.50 21.75 -10.35
CA GLU A 292 -13.35 20.71 -11.38
C GLU A 292 -14.67 20.32 -12.07
N GLY A 293 -15.81 20.86 -11.64
CA GLY A 293 -17.14 20.54 -12.19
C GLY A 293 -17.54 19.07 -11.98
N LEU A 294 -17.26 18.53 -10.79
CA LEU A 294 -17.46 17.14 -10.39
C LEU A 294 -18.53 16.94 -9.30
#